data_AF-A0A7C6R5H3-F1
#
_entry.id   AF-A0A7C6R5H3-F1
#
_cell.length_a   1.000
_cell.length_b   1.000
_cell.length_c   1.000
_cell.angle_alpha   90.00
_cell.angle_beta   90.00
_cell.angle_gamma   90.00
#
_symmetry.space_group_name_H-M   'P 1'
#
loop_
_entity.id
_entity.type
_entity.pdbx_description
1 polymer ?
#
loop_
_entity_poly.entity_id
_entity_poly.type
_entity_poly.pdbx_seq_one_letter_code
_entity_poly.pdbx_strand_id
1 'polypeptide(L)' 'MTLYELGLEYLWQSNLVRRRIRKLTPCLKNLCADEQQELKRRINLLYAAALECKRIGEYLINYKKEE' A
#
# COMPACT_ATOMS: atom_id res chain seq x y z
N MET A 1 7.53 -18.82 10.85
CA MET A 1 6.98 -17.97 9.79
C MET A 1 7.56 -18.43 8.46
N THR A 2 6.73 -18.92 7.55
CA THR A 2 7.11 -19.39 6.21
C THR A 2 7.11 -18.24 5.20
N LEU A 3 7.77 -18.43 4.03
CA LEU A 3 7.72 -17.44 2.94
C LEU A 3 6.29 -17.14 2.49
N TYR A 4 5.42 -18.15 2.48
CA TYR A 4 4.01 -18.00 2.15
C TYR A 4 3.26 -17.14 3.18
N GLU A 5 3.46 -17.39 4.47
CA GLU A 5 2.85 -16.58 5.54
C GLU A 5 3.35 -15.13 5.48
N LEU A 6 4.66 -14.93 5.27
CA LEU A 6 5.24 -13.61 5.08
C LEU A 6 4.64 -12.90 3.85
N GLY A 7 4.44 -13.63 2.75
CA GLY A 7 3.81 -13.11 1.56
C GLY A 7 2.36 -12.66 1.79
N LEU A 8 1.58 -13.43 2.56
CA LEU A 8 0.23 -13.05 2.98
C LEU A 8 0.23 -11.79 3.86
N GLU A 9 1.20 -11.66 4.77
CA GLU A 9 1.35 -10.46 5.59
C GLU A 9 1.62 -9.21 4.74
N TYR A 10 2.52 -9.30 3.76
CA TYR A 10 2.78 -8.21 2.81
C TYR A 10 1.53 -7.81 2.01
N LEU A 11 0.74 -8.78 1.55
CA LEU A 11 -0.54 -8.51 0.89
C LEU A 11 -1.56 -7.85 1.83
N TRP A 12 -1.62 -8.27 3.09
CA TRP A 12 -2.48 -7.66 4.09
C TRP A 12 -2.08 -6.21 4.36
N GLN A 13 -0.78 -5.94 4.53
CA GLN A 13 -0.24 -4.59 4.71
C GLN A 13 -0.55 -3.70 3.50
N SER A 14 -0.38 -4.21 2.27
CA SER A 14 -0.77 -3.48 1.04
C SER A 14 -2.23 -3.05 1.07
N ASN A 15 -3.14 -3.95 1.47
CA ASN A 15 -4.56 -3.64 1.59
C ASN A 15 -4.85 -2.61 2.70
N LEU A 16 -4.15 -2.69 3.84
CA LEU A 16 -4.30 -1.74 4.94
C LEU A 16 -3.88 -0.32 4.52
N VAL A 17 -2.75 -0.19 3.80
CA VAL A 17 -2.30 1.08 3.23
C VAL A 17 -3.31 1.62 2.21
N ARG A 18 -3.83 0.77 1.31
CA ARG A 18 -4.89 1.17 0.34
C ARG A 18 -6.16 1.67 1.03
N ARG A 19 -6.57 1.05 2.14
CA ARG A 19 -7.70 1.54 2.95
C ARG A 19 -7.42 2.92 3.54
N ARG A 20 -6.20 3.16 4.03
CA ARG A 20 -5.79 4.48 4.54
C ARG A 20 -5.85 5.54 3.44
N ILE A 21 -5.36 5.23 2.24
CA ILE A 21 -5.46 6.13 1.08
C ILE A 21 -6.91 6.50 0.80
N ARG A 22 -7.82 5.52 0.74
CA ARG A 22 -9.26 5.77 0.48
C ARG A 22 -9.89 6.72 1.51
N LYS A 23 -9.41 6.74 2.75
CA LYS A 23 -9.86 7.68 3.79
C LYS A 23 -9.28 9.09 3.60
N LEU A 24 -8.07 9.21 3.06
CA LEU A 24 -7.36 10.47 2.86
C LEU A 24 -7.78 11.19 1.57
N THR A 25 -8.08 10.46 0.49
CA THR A 25 -8.44 11.05 -0.81
C THR A 25 -9.61 12.04 -0.74
N PRO A 26 -10.71 11.79 0.01
CA PRO A 26 -11.81 12.74 0.13
C PRO A 26 -11.42 14.06 0.81
N CYS A 27 -10.45 14.03 1.74
CA CYS A 27 -10.00 15.22 2.45
C CYS A 27 -9.38 16.27 1.53
N LEU A 28 -8.88 15.86 0.35
CA LEU A 28 -8.33 16.79 -0.64
C LEU A 28 -9.31 17.88 -1.07
N LYS A 29 -10.61 17.62 -1.04
CA LYS A 29 -11.62 18.59 -1.48
C LYS A 29 -11.82 19.75 -0.51
N ASN A 30 -11.42 19.58 0.75
CA ASN A 30 -11.71 20.51 1.84
C ASN A 30 -10.47 21.27 2.34
N LEU A 31 -9.31 21.08 1.70
CA LEU A 31 -8.04 21.68 2.08
C LEU A 31 -7.68 22.86 1.17
N CYS A 32 -6.87 23.79 1.68
CA CYS A 32 -6.29 24.85 0.84
C CYS A 32 -5.20 24.31 -0.10
N ALA A 33 -4.75 25.10 -1.07
CA ALA A 33 -3.89 24.63 -2.15
C ALA A 33 -2.57 23.98 -1.66
N ASP A 34 -1.92 24.57 -0.67
CA ASP A 34 -0.65 24.06 -0.12
C ASP A 34 -0.86 22.74 0.63
N GLU A 35 -1.90 22.67 1.46
CA GLU A 35 -2.29 21.45 2.19
C GLU A 35 -2.72 20.33 1.24
N GLN A 36 -3.39 20.68 0.13
CA GLN A 36 -3.72 19.71 -0.92
C GLN A 36 -2.48 19.14 -1.57
N GLN A 37 -1.47 19.98 -1.84
CA GLN A 37 -0.22 19.52 -2.46
C GLN A 37 0.52 18.55 -1.53
N GLU A 38 0.59 18.88 -0.24
CA GLU A 38 1.23 18.01 0.75
C GLU A 38 0.46 16.70 0.93
N LEU A 39 -0.87 16.74 1.01
CA LEU A 39 -1.68 15.54 1.11
C LEU A 39 -1.58 14.67 -0.15
N LYS A 40 -1.50 15.26 -1.35
CA LYS A 40 -1.24 14.52 -2.61
C LYS A 40 0.10 13.80 -2.57
N ARG A 41 1.17 14.48 -2.13
CA ARG A 41 2.50 13.85 -1.97
C ARG A 41 2.43 12.65 -1.03
N ARG A 42 1.79 12.83 0.13
CA ARG A 42 1.62 11.75 1.11
C ARG A 42 0.82 10.57 0.56
N ILE A 43 -0.26 10.83 -0.18
CA ILE A 43 -1.05 9.78 -0.84
C ILE A 43 -0.20 9.03 -1.87
N ASN A 44 0.61 9.73 -2.67
CA ASN A 44 1.49 9.10 -3.66
C ASN A 44 2.54 8.18 -3.00
N LEU A 45 3.16 8.61 -1.91
CA LEU A 45 4.10 7.78 -1.14
C LEU A 45 3.41 6.52 -0.59
N LEU A 46 2.19 6.65 -0.07
CA LEU A 46 1.41 5.50 0.40
C LEU A 46 1.05 4.55 -0.76
N TYR A 47 0.74 5.07 -1.95
CA TYR A 47 0.50 4.23 -3.12
C TYR A 47 1.73 3.43 -3.52
N ALA A 48 2.91 4.06 -3.53
CA ALA A 48 4.18 3.40 -3.82
C ALA A 48 4.46 2.27 -2.82
N ALA A 49 4.32 2.54 -1.52
CA ALA A 49 4.49 1.54 -0.47
C ALA A 49 3.49 0.37 -0.60
N ALA A 50 2.22 0.66 -0.88
CA ALA A 50 1.22 -0.38 -1.09
C ALA A 50 1.52 -1.25 -2.31
N LEU A 51 2.06 -0.66 -3.38
CA LEU A 51 2.45 -1.40 -4.59
C LEU A 51 3.66 -2.31 -4.31
N GLU A 52 4.65 -1.80 -3.59
CA GLU A 52 5.84 -2.57 -3.20
C GLU A 52 5.46 -3.75 -2.30
N CYS A 53 4.66 -3.52 -1.25
CA CYS A 53 4.13 -4.60 -0.42
C CYS A 53 3.36 -5.64 -1.25
N LYS A 54 2.55 -5.20 -2.22
CA LYS A 54 1.84 -6.13 -3.10
C LYS A 54 2.81 -7.01 -3.90
N ARG A 55 3.81 -6.39 -4.54
CA ARG A 55 4.80 -7.09 -5.36
C ARG A 55 5.61 -8.10 -4.57
N ILE A 56 6.09 -7.71 -3.39
CA ILE A 56 6.84 -8.60 -2.49
C ILE A 56 5.95 -9.76 -2.04
N GLY A 57 4.71 -9.47 -1.64
CA GLY A 57 3.75 -10.51 -1.23
C GLY A 57 3.46 -11.54 -2.32
N GLU A 58 3.20 -11.07 -3.55
CA GLU A 58 2.99 -11.94 -4.71
C GLU A 58 4.23 -12.77 -5.04
N TYR A 59 5.42 -12.16 -4.99
CA TYR A 59 6.69 -12.86 -5.24
C TYR A 59 6.91 -13.99 -4.22
N LEU A 60 6.76 -13.71 -2.93
CA LEU A 60 6.98 -14.69 -1.86
C LEU A 60 5.99 -15.87 -1.90
N ILE A 61 4.73 -15.60 -2.25
CA ILE A 61 3.72 -16.65 -2.40
C ILE A 61 4.02 -17.53 -3.61
N ASN A 62 4.44 -16.93 -4.73
CA ASN A 62 4.72 -17.67 -5.96
C ASN A 62 6.04 -18.45 -5.89
N TYR A 63 7.05 -17.95 -5.17
CA TYR A 63 8.30 -18.67 -4.95
C TYR A 63 8.05 -20.07 -4.33
N LYS A 64 7.10 -20.18 -3.39
CA LYS A 64 6.69 -21.47 -2.82
C LYS A 64 5.96 -22.38 -3.83
N LYS A 65 5.32 -21.86 -4.87
CA LYS A 65 4.66 -22.69 -5.89
C LYS A 65 5.65 -23.33 -6.86
N GLU A 66 6.88 -22.82 -6.89
CA GLU A 66 7.97 -23.29 -7.74
C GLU A 66 8.90 -24.29 -7.00
N GLU A 67 8.74 -24.45 -5.67
CA GLU A 67 9.34 -25.51 -4.84
C GLU A 67 8.39 -26.72 -4.69
#